data_AF-A0A382IZM7-F1
#
_entry.id   AF-A0A382IZM7-F1
#
_cell.length_a   1.000
_cell.length_b   1.000
_cell.length_c   1.000
_cell.angle_alpha   90.00
_cell.angle_beta   90.00
_cell.angle_gamma   90.00
#
_symmetry.space_group_name_H-M   'P 1'
#
loop_
_entity.id
_entity.type
_entity.pdbx_description
1 polymer ?
#
loop_
_entity_poly.entity_id
_entity_poly.type
_entity_poly.pdbx_seq_one_letter_code
_entity_poly.pdbx_strand_id
1 'polypeptide(L)'
;MLKQLQEELTISMKAGNKAAMIGLRNIIGKIKASQIDKGEPLTKEETLKILKSASKQLKESVEQYQKGGRDDLAEKELFELSLIDQFL
;
A
#
# COMPACT_ATOMS: atom_id res chain seq x y z
N MET A 1 -5.31 -7.38 -10.32
CA MET A 1 -4.96 -6.55 -9.15
C MET A 1 -3.59 -6.89 -8.58
N LEU A 2 -3.37 -8.04 -7.92
CA LEU A 2 -2.02 -8.40 -7.41
C LEU A 2 -0.93 -8.37 -8.49
N LYS A 3 -1.24 -8.91 -9.68
CA LYS A 3 -0.33 -8.86 -10.84
C LYS A 3 0.01 -7.42 -11.27
N GLN A 4 -0.96 -6.51 -11.27
CA GLN A 4 -0.74 -5.10 -11.65
C GLN A 4 0.15 -4.38 -10.63
N LEU A 5 -0.02 -4.65 -9.33
CA LEU A 5 0.86 -4.12 -8.29
C LEU A 5 2.31 -4.62 -8.45
N GLN A 6 2.50 -5.88 -8.86
CA GLN A 6 3.82 -6.44 -9.13
C GLN A 6 4.48 -5.85 -10.38
N GLU A 7 3.69 -5.58 -11.42
CA GLU A 7 4.14 -4.89 -12.63
C GLU A 7 4.57 -3.46 -12.29
N GLU A 8 3.76 -2.71 -11.54
CA GLU A 8 4.08 -1.36 -11.10
C GLU A 8 5.33 -1.32 -10.19
N LEU A 9 5.48 -2.33 -9.33
CA LEU A 9 6.70 -2.49 -8.53
C LEU A 9 7.92 -2.66 -9.43
N THR A 10 7.80 -3.47 -10.49
CA THR A 10 8.89 -3.68 -11.44
C THR A 10 9.24 -2.41 -12.21
N ILE A 11 8.23 -1.64 -12.63
CA ILE A 11 8.41 -0.33 -13.27
C ILE A 11 9.12 0.64 -12.31
N SER A 12 8.64 0.72 -11.07
CA SER A 12 9.21 1.58 -10.02
C SER A 12 10.68 1.22 -9.70
N MET A 13 11.02 -0.07 -9.68
CA MET A 13 12.41 -0.52 -9.52
C MET A 13 13.29 -0.09 -10.69
N LYS A 14 12.81 -0.23 -11.94
CA LYS A 14 13.55 0.19 -13.14
C LYS A 14 13.73 1.70 -13.21
N ALA A 15 12.74 2.47 -12.76
CA ALA A 15 12.77 3.92 -12.71
C ALA A 15 13.61 4.47 -11.52
N GLY A 16 14.09 3.60 -10.62
CA GLY A 16 14.82 4.03 -9.42
C GLY A 16 13.95 4.76 -8.39
N ASN A 17 12.62 4.68 -8.51
CA ASN A 17 11.69 5.33 -7.59
C ASN A 17 11.58 4.53 -6.29
N LYS A 18 12.50 4.81 -5.36
CA LYS A 18 12.58 4.12 -4.06
C LYS A 18 11.31 4.26 -3.23
N ALA A 19 10.69 5.45 -3.22
CA ALA A 19 9.46 5.67 -2.46
C ALA A 19 8.33 4.76 -2.99
N ALA A 20 8.13 4.75 -4.31
CA ALA A 20 7.13 3.88 -4.95
C ALA A 20 7.42 2.40 -4.70
N MET A 21 8.69 2.00 -4.81
CA MET A 21 9.11 0.62 -4.53
C MET A 21 8.74 0.19 -3.11
N ILE A 22 8.98 1.03 -2.10
CA ILE A 22 8.69 0.71 -0.70
C ILE A 22 7.19 0.59 -0.48
N GLY A 23 6.40 1.59 -0.90
CA GLY A 23 4.95 1.57 -0.72
C GLY A 23 4.29 0.38 -1.44
N LEU A 24 4.69 0.10 -2.68
CA LEU A 24 4.17 -1.06 -3.43
C LEU A 24 4.53 -2.39 -2.75
N ARG A 25 5.74 -2.53 -2.18
CA ARG A 25 6.11 -3.73 -1.42
C ARG A 25 5.26 -3.90 -0.16
N ASN A 26 4.98 -2.82 0.56
CA ASN A 26 4.13 -2.85 1.75
C ASN A 26 2.70 -3.32 1.39
N ILE A 27 2.12 -2.74 0.34
CA ILE A 27 0.78 -3.10 -0.16
C ILE A 27 0.73 -4.57 -0.60
N ILE A 28 1.68 -5.02 -1.41
CA ILE A 28 1.78 -6.42 -1.85
C ILE A 28 1.94 -7.37 -0.67
N GLY A 29 2.74 -6.97 0.33
CA GLY A 29 2.94 -7.73 1.57
C GLY A 29 1.63 -7.96 2.31
N LYS A 30 0.82 -6.90 2.50
CA LYS A 30 -0.51 -7.00 3.14
C LYS A 30 -1.44 -7.96 2.39
N ILE A 31 -1.50 -7.86 1.06
CA ILE A 31 -2.33 -8.75 0.23
C ILE A 31 -1.87 -10.20 0.34
N LYS A 32 -0.56 -10.46 0.26
CA LYS A 32 0.00 -11.81 0.39
C LYS A 32 -0.23 -12.40 1.77
N ALA A 33 -0.08 -11.62 2.84
CA ALA A 33 -0.38 -12.04 4.19
C ALA A 33 -1.84 -12.48 4.31
N SER A 34 -2.79 -11.66 3.84
CA SER A 34 -4.21 -12.02 3.84
C SER A 34 -4.51 -13.25 2.98
N GLN A 35 -3.80 -13.46 1.87
CA GLN A 35 -3.94 -14.66 1.05
C GLN A 35 -3.45 -15.92 1.80
N ILE A 36 -2.35 -15.82 2.54
CA ILE A 36 -1.81 -16.90 3.38
C ILE A 36 -2.81 -17.21 4.51
N ASP A 37 -3.30 -16.19 5.20
CA ASP A 37 -4.25 -16.34 6.30
C ASP A 37 -5.56 -17.01 5.84
N LYS A 38 -5.99 -16.69 4.62
CA LYS A 38 -7.17 -17.29 3.99
C LYS A 38 -6.93 -18.74 3.54
N GLY A 39 -5.70 -19.08 3.15
CA GLY A 39 -5.33 -20.40 2.62
C GLY A 39 -5.75 -20.66 1.16
N GLU A 40 -6.35 -19.68 0.49
CA GLU A 40 -6.76 -19.76 -0.92
C GLU A 40 -6.56 -18.42 -1.63
N PRO A 41 -6.59 -18.37 -2.98
CA PRO A 41 -6.48 -17.12 -3.72
C PRO A 41 -7.54 -16.09 -3.31
N LEU A 42 -7.13 -14.83 -3.19
CA LEU A 42 -8.04 -13.72 -2.94
C LEU A 42 -8.81 -13.36 -4.20
N THR A 43 -10.10 -13.12 -4.04
CA THR A 43 -10.92 -12.51 -5.09
C THR A 43 -10.57 -11.04 -5.27
N LYS A 44 -11.05 -10.44 -6.37
CA LYS A 44 -10.89 -9.00 -6.63
C LYS A 44 -11.52 -8.17 -5.50
N GLU A 45 -12.70 -8.56 -5.02
CA GLU A 45 -13.42 -7.85 -3.97
C GLU A 45 -12.70 -7.92 -2.62
N GLU A 46 -12.13 -9.08 -2.29
CA GLU A 46 -11.31 -9.24 -1.07
C GLU A 46 -10.06 -8.39 -1.13
N THR A 47 -9.39 -8.36 -2.29
CA THR A 47 -8.22 -7.49 -2.50
C THR A 47 -8.59 -6.01 -2.35
N LEU A 48 -9.72 -5.58 -2.92
CA LEU A 48 -10.23 -4.21 -2.76
C LEU A 48 -10.54 -3.88 -1.29
N LYS A 49 -11.11 -4.84 -0.54
CA LYS A 49 -11.38 -4.66 0.89
C LYS A 49 -10.10 -4.45 1.69
N ILE A 50 -9.05 -5.19 1.38
CA ILE A 50 -7.71 -5.03 1.99
C ILE A 50 -7.15 -3.65 1.66
N LEU A 51 -7.21 -3.22 0.40
CA LEU A 51 -6.73 -1.88 -0.02
C LEU A 51 -7.50 -0.75 0.68
N LYS A 52 -8.83 -0.86 0.80
CA LYS A 52 -9.65 0.12 1.54
C LYS A 52 -9.28 0.18 3.02
N SER A 53 -9.05 -0.98 3.66
CA SER A 53 -8.60 -1.04 5.04
C SER A 53 -7.22 -0.40 5.23
N ALA A 54 -6.29 -0.66 4.31
CA ALA A 54 -4.96 -0.07 4.33
C ALA A 54 -5.02 1.46 4.12
N SER A 55 -5.81 1.95 3.15
CA SER A 55 -6.05 3.39 2.94
C SER A 55 -6.57 4.07 4.21
N LYS A 56 -7.51 3.44 4.93
CA LYS A 56 -8.00 3.96 6.21
C LYS A 56 -6.90 4.01 7.28
N GLN A 57 -6.12 2.95 7.44
CA GLN A 57 -5.01 2.89 8.40
C GLN A 57 -3.96 3.97 8.13
N LEU A 58 -3.59 4.19 6.86
CA LEU A 58 -2.64 5.22 6.47
C LEU A 58 -3.18 6.62 6.82
N LYS A 59 -4.46 6.90 6.56
CA LYS A 59 -5.08 8.20 6.92
C LYS A 59 -5.04 8.45 8.43
N GLU A 60 -5.33 7.43 9.22
CA GLU A 60 -5.24 7.50 10.68
C GLU A 60 -3.78 7.72 11.14
N SER A 61 -2.84 7.00 10.54
CA SER A 61 -1.38 7.11 10.77
C SER A 61 -0.85 8.51 10.46
N VAL A 62 -1.22 9.08 9.31
CA VAL A 62 -0.89 10.45 8.91
C VAL A 62 -1.34 11.46 9.96
N GLU A 63 -2.60 11.37 10.41
CA GLU A 63 -3.14 12.27 11.43
C GLU A 63 -2.35 12.17 12.75
N GLN A 64 -1.99 10.96 13.17
CA GLN A 64 -1.19 10.75 14.38
C GLN A 64 0.23 11.33 14.23
N TYR A 65 0.88 11.13 13.09
CA TYR A 65 2.21 11.67 12.85
C TYR A 65 2.22 13.20 12.78
N GLN A 66 1.23 13.81 12.13
CA GLN A 66 1.07 15.27 12.08
C GLN A 66 0.84 15.84 13.49
N LYS A 67 -0.05 15.22 14.29
CA LYS A 67 -0.26 15.62 15.69
C LYS A 67 1.00 15.51 16.54
N GLY A 68 1.87 14.54 16.23
CA GLY A 68 3.16 14.33 16.90
C GLY A 68 4.32 15.17 16.35
N GLY A 69 4.09 16.06 15.38
CA GLY A 69 5.15 16.86 14.74
C GLY A 69 6.14 16.03 13.91
N ARG A 70 5.71 14.88 13.39
CA ARG A 70 6.50 13.94 12.57
C ARG A 70 6.09 13.99 11.11
N ASP A 71 6.19 15.17 10.52
CA ASP A 71 5.81 15.41 9.12
C ASP A 71 6.60 14.52 8.14
N ASP A 72 7.85 14.16 8.49
CA ASP A 72 8.68 13.22 7.73
C ASP A 72 8.07 11.82 7.59
N LEU A 73 7.29 11.39 8.58
CA LEU A 73 6.56 10.13 8.55
C LEU A 73 5.20 10.29 7.88
N ALA A 74 4.51 11.40 8.16
CA ALA A 74 3.23 11.72 7.51
C ALA A 74 3.37 11.79 5.98
N GLU A 75 4.43 12.40 5.45
CA GLU A 75 4.70 12.46 4.01
C GLU A 75 4.90 11.07 3.38
N LYS A 76 5.57 10.15 4.09
CA LYS A 76 5.76 8.78 3.61
C LYS A 76 4.44 8.02 3.53
N GLU A 77 3.60 8.15 4.55
CA GLU A 77 2.29 7.52 4.61
C GLU A 77 1.32 8.12 3.58
N LEU A 78 1.36 9.45 3.37
CA LEU A 78 0.61 10.14 2.31
C LEU A 78 1.03 9.67 0.92
N PHE A 79 2.33 9.47 0.72
CA PHE A 79 2.84 8.92 -0.53
C PHE A 79 2.35 7.47 -0.74
N GLU A 80 2.45 6.60 0.28
CA GLU A 80 1.91 5.24 0.19
C GLU A 80 0.40 5.24 -0.06
N LEU A 81 -0.34 6.14 0.57
CA LEU A 81 -1.78 6.32 0.37
C LEU A 81 -2.08 6.68 -1.10
N SER A 82 -1.31 7.60 -1.68
CA SER A 82 -1.47 7.98 -3.09
C SER A 82 -1.25 6.82 -4.06
N LEU A 83 -0.40 5.85 -3.70
CA LEU A 83 -0.24 4.62 -4.48
C LEU A 83 -1.47 3.72 -4.35
N ILE A 84 -1.99 3.52 -3.13
CA ILE A 84 -3.19 2.71 -2.91
C ILE A 84 -4.38 3.27 -3.71
N ASP A 85 -4.55 4.59 -3.70
CA ASP A 85 -5.66 5.27 -4.38
C ASP A 85 -5.62 5.09 -5.92
N GLN A 86 -4.46 4.76 -6.52
CA GLN A 86 -4.38 4.41 -7.95
C GLN A 86 -4.99 3.04 -8.29
N PHE A 87 -5.19 2.18 -7.28
CA PHE A 87 -5.69 0.82 -7.46
C PHE A 87 -7.09 0.60 -6.85
N LEU A 88 -7.69 1.62 -6.23
CA LEU A 88 -9.06 1.61 -5.70
C LEU A 88 -10.09 2.05 -6.77
#